data_AF-A0A0G1D1V5-F1
#
_entry.id   AF-A0A0G1D1V5-F1
#
_cell.length_a   1.000
_cell.length_b   1.000
_cell.length_c   1.000
_cell.angle_alpha   90.00
_cell.angle_beta   90.00
_cell.angle_gamma   90.00
#
_symmetry.space_group_name_H-M   'P 1'
#
loop_
_entity.id
_entity.type
_entity.pdbx_description
1 polymer ?
#
loop_
_entity_poly.entity_id
_entity_poly.type
_entity_poly.pdbx_seq_one_letter_code
_entity_poly.pdbx_strand_id
1 'polypeptide(L)'
;MGFHDRVALSFTKLIGTMYAVYTLVLFLAGWMLWQSVDTNAFDPYPFAFLLFIGNVMQLLLIPLIIVSQNLQSKHAELRAEEEYKRTVSIYNDIGKILEKLK
;
A
#
# COMPACT_ATOMS: atom_id res chain seq x y z
N MET A 1 -27.30 -12.53 1.91
CA MET A 1 -25.98 -11.88 2.07
C MET A 1 -26.22 -10.56 2.75
N GLY A 2 -25.70 -10.38 3.97
CA GLY A 2 -26.09 -9.27 4.84
C GLY A 2 -25.61 -7.93 4.31
N PHE A 3 -26.31 -6.85 4.68
CA PHE A 3 -25.88 -5.47 4.38
C PHE A 3 -24.45 -5.21 4.88
N HIS A 4 -24.06 -5.84 6.00
CA HIS A 4 -22.72 -5.79 6.57
C HIS A 4 -21.65 -6.40 5.66
N ASP A 5 -21.94 -7.51 4.97
CA ASP A 5 -21.00 -8.15 4.06
C ASP A 5 -20.74 -7.29 2.82
N ARG A 6 -21.77 -6.60 2.33
CA ARG A 6 -21.64 -5.67 1.18
C ARG A 6 -20.84 -4.43 1.52
N VAL A 7 -21.06 -3.88 2.71
CA VAL A 7 -20.28 -2.73 3.22
C VAL A 7 -18.83 -3.16 3.45
N ALA A 8 -18.60 -4.30 4.09
CA ALA A 8 -17.27 -4.88 4.30
C ALA A 8 -16.53 -5.10 2.97
N LEU A 9 -17.16 -5.73 1.98
CA LEU A 9 -16.57 -5.94 0.64
C LEU A 9 -16.26 -4.63 -0.10
N SER A 10 -17.06 -3.58 0.12
CA SER A 10 -16.83 -2.25 -0.46
C SER A 10 -15.65 -1.55 0.21
N PHE A 11 -15.55 -1.63 1.54
CA PHE A 11 -14.40 -1.12 2.31
C PHE A 11 -13.11 -1.87 1.95
N THR A 12 -13.13 -3.20 1.82
CA THR A 12 -11.95 -4.00 1.46
C THR A 12 -11.42 -3.63 0.07
N LYS A 13 -12.29 -3.33 -0.91
CA LYS A 13 -11.85 -2.83 -2.22
C LYS A 13 -11.27 -1.43 -2.15
N LEU A 14 -11.84 -0.56 -1.31
CA LEU A 14 -11.40 0.83 -1.17
C LEU A 14 -10.01 0.93 -0.53
N ILE A 15 -9.74 0.11 0.50
CA ILE A 15 -8.50 0.16 1.28
C ILE A 15 -7.30 -0.36 0.48
N GLY A 16 -7.50 -1.31 -0.44
CA GLY A 16 -6.41 -1.90 -1.24
C GLY A 16 -5.99 -1.11 -2.48
N THR A 17 -6.63 0.03 -2.78
CA THR A 17 -6.36 0.82 -3.99
C THR A 17 -6.09 2.30 -3.68
N MET A 18 -5.56 3.04 -4.65
CA MET A 18 -5.29 4.50 -4.53
C MET A 18 -6.51 5.32 -4.10
N TYR A 19 -7.71 4.77 -4.20
CA TYR A 19 -8.96 5.37 -3.70
C TYR A 19 -8.95 5.68 -2.19
N ALA A 20 -8.24 4.89 -1.37
CA ALA A 20 -8.09 5.21 0.05
C ALA A 20 -7.37 6.55 0.27
N VAL A 21 -6.33 6.82 -0.52
CA VAL A 21 -5.56 8.06 -0.46
C VAL A 21 -6.43 9.25 -0.88
N TYR A 22 -7.16 9.12 -1.99
CA TYR A 22 -8.06 10.19 -2.44
C TYR A 22 -9.15 10.50 -1.41
N THR A 23 -9.75 9.47 -0.80
CA THR A 23 -10.78 9.65 0.22
C THR A 23 -10.23 10.36 1.46
N LEU A 24 -9.02 10.00 1.90
CA LEU A 24 -8.35 10.66 3.02
C LEU A 24 -8.04 12.12 2.72
N VAL A 25 -7.49 12.43 1.54
CA VAL A 25 -7.18 13.81 1.13
C VAL A 25 -8.44 14.66 1.07
N LEU A 26 -9.53 14.13 0.49
CA LEU A 26 -10.81 14.83 0.45
C LEU A 26 -11.38 15.08 1.85
N PHE A 27 -11.26 14.11 2.75
CA PHE A 27 -11.69 14.27 4.14
C PHE A 27 -10.88 15.36 4.85
N LEU A 28 -9.56 15.36 4.73
CA LEU A 28 -8.69 16.37 5.34
C LEU A 28 -8.98 17.77 4.76
N ALA A 29 -9.12 17.88 3.44
CA ALA A 29 -9.48 19.14 2.78
C ALA A 29 -10.85 19.65 3.23
N GLY A 30 -11.85 18.76 3.32
CA GLY A 30 -13.17 19.08 3.82
C GLY A 30 -13.15 19.58 5.27
N TRP A 31 -12.36 18.93 6.14
CA TRP A 31 -12.18 19.35 7.54
C TRP A 31 -11.54 20.74 7.63
N MET A 32 -10.47 20.98 6.88
CA MET A 32 -9.80 22.28 6.86
C MET A 32 -10.73 23.39 6.36
N LEU A 33 -11.51 23.13 5.31
CA LEU A 33 -12.48 24.10 4.79
C LEU A 33 -13.60 24.39 5.81
N TRP A 34 -14.14 23.36 6.45
CA TRP A 34 -15.15 23.52 7.49
C TRP A 34 -14.62 24.39 8.63
N GLN A 35 -13.43 24.08 9.15
CA GLN A 35 -12.84 24.83 10.25
C GLN A 35 -12.41 26.25 9.89
N SER A 36 -12.09 26.50 8.62
CA SER A 36 -11.70 27.85 8.18
C SER A 36 -12.88 28.81 8.04
N VAL A 37 -14.10 28.29 7.82
CA VAL A 37 -15.31 29.11 7.63
C VAL A 37 -16.05 29.35 8.95
N ASP A 38 -15.83 28.51 9.96
CA ASP A 38 -16.51 28.63 11.24
C ASP A 38 -15.90 29.75 12.11
N THR A 39 -16.74 30.67 12.59
CA THR A 39 -16.34 31.75 13.50
C THR A 39 -15.98 31.26 14.90
N ASN A 40 -16.47 30.09 15.32
CA ASN A 40 -16.08 29.41 16.57
C ASN A 40 -15.28 28.15 16.26
N ALA A 41 -14.24 28.30 15.45
CA ALA A 41 -13.40 27.22 15.02
C ALA A 41 -12.85 26.39 16.21
N PHE A 42 -13.22 25.10 16.27
CA PHE A 42 -12.70 24.14 17.26
C PHE A 42 -11.21 23.82 17.02
N ASP A 43 -10.77 23.84 15.76
CA ASP A 43 -9.38 23.61 15.37
C ASP A 43 -8.92 24.72 14.42
N PRO A 44 -8.62 25.94 14.93
CA PRO A 44 -8.13 27.03 14.11
C PRO A 44 -6.78 26.70 13.48
N TYR A 45 -6.46 27.34 12.34
CA TYR A 45 -5.13 27.26 11.74
C TYR A 45 -4.06 27.59 12.80
N PRO A 46 -3.08 26.69 13.07
CA PRO A 46 -2.50 25.68 12.17
C PRO A 46 -3.07 24.25 12.26
N PHE A 47 -4.30 24.06 12.74
CA PHE A 47 -4.98 22.76 12.86
C PHE A 47 -4.26 21.77 13.80
N ALA A 48 -4.06 22.17 15.06
CA ALA A 48 -3.34 21.39 16.05
C ALA A 48 -3.95 20.01 16.31
N PHE A 49 -5.28 19.89 16.27
CA PHE A 49 -5.97 18.61 16.48
C PHE A 49 -5.78 17.66 15.31
N LEU A 50 -5.94 18.17 14.07
CA LEU A 50 -5.70 17.40 12.86
C LEU A 50 -4.23 16.96 12.75
N LEU A 51 -3.28 17.85 13.10
CA LEU A 51 -1.86 17.50 13.18
C LEU A 51 -1.58 16.44 14.23
N PHE A 52 -2.21 16.51 15.41
CA PHE A 52 -2.04 15.51 16.46
C PHE A 52 -2.50 14.12 15.99
N ILE A 53 -3.71 14.01 15.45
CA ILE A 53 -4.23 12.75 14.93
C ILE A 53 -3.37 12.24 13.77
N GLY A 54 -2.97 13.13 12.86
CA GLY A 54 -2.10 12.80 11.73
C GLY A 54 -0.76 12.21 12.18
N ASN A 55 -0.13 12.79 13.21
CA ASN A 55 1.10 12.27 13.78
C ASN A 55 0.92 10.89 14.40
N VAL A 56 -0.14 10.69 15.19
CA VAL A 56 -0.45 9.37 15.78
C VAL A 56 -0.66 8.32 14.69
N MET A 57 -1.43 8.65 13.66
CA MET A 57 -1.63 7.77 12.50
C MET A 57 -0.30 7.46 11.80
N GLN A 58 0.53 8.45 11.54
CA GLN A 58 1.82 8.27 10.87
C GLN A 58 2.76 7.35 11.67
N LEU A 59 2.78 7.49 13.00
CA LEU A 59 3.59 6.64 13.88
C LEU A 59 3.20 5.16 13.76
N LEU A 60 1.92 4.87 13.53
CA LEU A 60 1.42 3.51 13.29
C LEU A 60 1.67 3.03 11.85
N LEU A 61 1.61 3.95 10.88
CA LEU A 61 1.79 3.62 9.46
C LEU A 61 3.23 3.24 9.11
N ILE A 62 4.24 3.92 9.68
CA ILE A 62 5.65 3.64 9.38
C ILE A 62 6.03 2.15 9.58
N PRO A 63 5.82 1.53 10.76
CA PRO A 63 6.16 0.12 10.96
C PRO A 63 5.33 -0.80 10.05
N LEU A 64 4.06 -0.49 9.82
CA LEU A 64 3.20 -1.24 8.92
C LEU A 64 3.74 -1.23 7.48
N ILE A 65 4.19 -0.07 7.00
CA ILE A 65 4.80 0.09 5.67
C ILE A 65 6.10 -0.71 5.58
N ILE A 66 6.99 -0.61 6.58
CA ILE A 66 8.27 -1.34 6.60
C ILE A 66 8.02 -2.86 6.58
N VAL A 67 7.08 -3.37 7.38
CA VAL A 67 6.72 -4.79 7.38
C VAL A 67 6.17 -5.21 6.02
N SER A 68 5.29 -4.40 5.43
CA SER A 68 4.72 -4.65 4.11
C SER A 68 5.80 -4.67 3.01
N GLN A 69 6.81 -3.80 3.12
CA GLN A 69 7.96 -3.77 2.21
C GLN A 69 8.86 -5.00 2.41
N ASN A 70 9.18 -5.37 3.67
CA ASN A 70 9.98 -6.56 3.96
C ASN A 70 9.33 -7.83 3.41
N LEU A 71 8.01 -7.96 3.53
CA LEU A 71 7.27 -9.08 2.96
C LEU A 71 7.34 -9.11 1.43
N GLN A 72 7.14 -7.96 0.77
CA GLN A 72 7.25 -7.82 -0.68
C GLN A 72 8.68 -8.14 -1.18
N SER A 73 9.70 -7.68 -0.47
CA SER A 73 11.12 -7.97 -0.77
C SER A 73 11.42 -9.46 -0.65
N LYS A 74 10.94 -10.13 0.41
CA LYS A 74 11.11 -11.58 0.56
C LYS A 74 10.46 -12.37 -0.58
N HIS A 75 9.26 -11.98 -1.00
CA HIS A 75 8.62 -12.59 -2.17
C HIS A 75 9.36 -12.28 -3.48
N ALA A 76 9.93 -11.08 -3.62
CA ALA A 76 10.75 -10.73 -4.76
C ALA A 76 12.04 -11.57 -4.81
N GLU A 77 12.69 -11.79 -3.67
CA GLU A 77 13.89 -12.62 -3.55
C GLU A 77 13.62 -14.08 -3.92
N LEU A 78 12.53 -14.67 -3.39
CA LEU A 78 12.12 -16.04 -3.76
C LEU A 78 11.87 -16.17 -5.27
N ARG A 79 11.18 -15.20 -5.87
CA ARG A 79 10.95 -15.18 -7.32
C ARG A 79 12.27 -15.06 -8.09
N ALA A 80 13.20 -14.23 -7.65
CA ALA A 80 14.51 -14.10 -8.27
C ALA A 80 15.33 -15.40 -8.19
N GLU A 81 15.25 -16.14 -7.09
CA GLU A 81 15.93 -17.43 -6.94
C GLU A 81 15.35 -18.50 -7.90
N GLU A 82 14.02 -18.54 -8.05
CA GLU A 82 13.35 -19.42 -9.01
C GLU A 82 13.70 -19.06 -10.46
N GLU A 83 13.75 -17.77 -10.78
CA GLU A 83 14.17 -17.27 -12.09
C GLU A 83 15.63 -17.62 -12.39
N TYR A 84 16.52 -17.52 -11.40
CA TYR A 84 17.92 -17.94 -11.52
C TYR A 84 18.02 -19.44 -11.84
N LYS A 85 17.35 -20.31 -11.06
CA LYS A 85 17.36 -21.77 -11.29
C LYS A 85 16.82 -22.14 -12.67
N ARG A 86 15.73 -21.49 -13.11
CA ARG A 86 15.16 -21.69 -14.45
C ARG A 86 16.16 -21.29 -15.53
N THR A 87 16.81 -20.15 -15.37
CA THR A 87 17.82 -19.63 -16.31
C THR A 87 18.98 -20.61 -16.46
N VAL A 88 19.51 -21.13 -15.35
CA VAL A 88 20.60 -22.13 -15.38
C VAL A 88 20.18 -23.42 -16.11
N SER A 89 18.96 -23.91 -15.90
CA SER A 89 18.46 -25.09 -16.62
C SER A 89 18.41 -24.86 -18.12
N ILE A 90 17.93 -23.69 -18.55
CA ILE A 90 17.86 -23.31 -19.97
C ILE A 90 19.26 -23.33 -20.61
N TYR A 91 20.27 -22.75 -19.95
CA TYR A 91 21.65 -22.79 -20.45
C TYR A 91 22.17 -24.21 -20.62
N ASN A 92 21.89 -25.10 -19.65
CA ASN A 92 22.30 -26.49 -19.71
C ASN A 92 21.60 -27.24 -20.87
N ASP A 93 20.31 -26.98 -21.08
CA ASP A 93 19.55 -27.62 -22.15
C ASP A 93 20.00 -27.14 -23.53
N ILE A 94 20.34 -25.86 -23.69
CA ILE A 94 20.99 -25.33 -24.89
C ILE A 94 22.32 -26.05 -25.14
N GLY A 95 23.16 -26.21 -24.11
CA GLY A 95 24.43 -26.94 -24.21
C GLY A 95 24.25 -28.36 -24.73
N LYS A 96 23.29 -29.12 -24.17
CA LYS A 96 22.96 -30.48 -24.62
C LYS A 96 22.47 -30.55 -26.06
N ILE A 97 21.69 -29.56 -26.51
CA ILE A 97 21.21 -29.49 -27.90
C ILE A 97 22.39 -29.26 -28.85
N LEU A 98 23.30 -28.35 -28.50
CA LEU A 98 24.49 -28.06 -29.31
C LEU A 98 25.43 -29.28 -29.42
N GLU A 99 25.61 -30.02 -28.32
CA GLU A 99 26.39 -31.27 -28.36
C GLU A 99 25.76 -32.33 -29.27
N LYS A 100 24.43 -32.46 -29.30
CA LYS A 100 23.73 -33.41 -30.17
C LYS A 100 23.78 -33.05 -31.66
N LEU A 101 24.05 -31.78 -32.00
CA LEU A 101 24.13 -31.30 -33.37
C LEU A 101 25.54 -31.38 -33.97
N LYS A 102 26.54 -31.73 -33.17
CA LYS A 102 27.93 -31.90 -33.57
C LYS A 102 28.27 -33.37 -33.78
#